data_AF-A0A8B1NST4-F1
#
_entry.id   AF-A0A8B1NST4-F1
#
_cell.length_a   1.000
_cell.length_b   1.000
_cell.length_c   1.000
_cell.angle_alpha   90.00
_cell.angle_beta   90.00
_cell.angle_gamma   90.00
#
_symmetry.space_group_name_H-M   'P 1'
#
loop_
_entity.id
_entity.type
_entity.pdbx_description
1 polymer ?
#
loop_
_entity_poly.entity_id
_entity_poly.type
_entity_poly.pdbx_seq_one_letter_code
_entity_poly.pdbx_strand_id
1 'polypeptide(L)'
;MGDPTKNNVSTAHLGERFIRQPLTGRNLKELGIADKAAAILERDKGKLERKAEKKTADGKDRKVAPTGFSLNKGRFGDFPDGEDAAHPRGWRAYMTVGVPLIEERNDIAQPPPDVISKQTYVNRTDPIPMDWSHTVEFSISNTISWSLQGQVQLTFGAKTTASLQQQLQKSMAMNQSEKTTLKNSKDNQGVDAESQTQMTSTTTATSTATGTGELSAQLMLGITASVSGSLTTAFKTSSTLSGKINSRVDVLATQRRQVRRFDYEFPISFGGWVALYYPEPVEVKETSPEGPQAKEPKYSKVIAWKLGETGTATETFDLTDKGKPYMQKGEAEVVSTLAGVHEVFELEKLEFDKKQHPLYKAGGEEQESSKKAPVELATGLGTADGLALDLVNHKAYVTERHNGGKLRKVDLASGNTDWVLEKLGEVNDVALDLPGNKAYVTDYSGKRLFTVNLSDHTAAPVTVAEGMQAYGVALDLPGNKAYVADYGGKLIEFDLTSQPATKQRTWDVPRAAGVALNGGKAYIGQYDLGGLYEVDLTADGNTPQTMATNLGTSVRVALDGAVHAYVCDSSGGRLHEVVVADGEAKGRQRVVADGLGAVCGLGLDRANGWIYVSNRQGKLLRISGVLPDAAAQNASVGT
;
A
#
# COMPACT_ATOMS: atom_id res chain seq x y z
N MET A 1 30.90 -46.13 47.39
CA MET A 1 29.85 -46.65 46.49
C MET A 1 28.57 -46.71 47.30
N GLY A 2 27.65 -45.79 47.01
CA GLY A 2 26.27 -45.85 47.44
C GLY A 2 25.48 -45.34 46.24
N ASP A 3 24.69 -46.23 45.64
CA ASP A 3 23.87 -45.92 44.48
C ASP A 3 22.97 -44.71 44.76
N PRO A 4 22.80 -43.79 43.80
CA PRO A 4 21.96 -42.62 43.97
C PRO A 4 20.50 -43.03 44.16
N THR A 5 19.93 -42.56 45.27
CA THR A 5 18.52 -42.66 45.65
C THR A 5 17.62 -42.08 44.56
N LYS A 6 16.64 -42.90 44.11
CA LYS A 6 15.60 -42.50 43.15
C LYS A 6 14.71 -41.42 43.77
N ASN A 7 14.80 -40.20 43.24
CA ASN A 7 13.92 -39.09 43.60
C ASN A 7 12.62 -39.20 42.80
N ASN A 8 11.50 -39.49 43.49
CA ASN A 8 10.17 -39.68 42.89
C ASN A 8 9.39 -38.36 42.68
N VAL A 9 10.08 -37.22 42.59
CA VAL A 9 9.44 -35.94 42.25
C VAL A 9 10.37 -35.10 41.38
N SER A 10 9.96 -34.96 40.11
CA SER A 10 10.34 -33.92 39.16
C SER A 10 11.77 -33.93 38.60
N THR A 11 11.88 -34.34 37.32
CA THR A 11 12.82 -33.72 36.36
C THR A 11 12.02 -32.82 35.42
N ALA A 12 12.15 -31.50 35.63
CA ALA A 12 11.71 -30.39 34.76
C ALA A 12 10.21 -30.33 34.39
N HIS A 13 9.47 -29.46 35.06
CA HIS A 13 8.06 -29.14 34.83
C HIS A 13 7.94 -27.74 34.22
N LEU A 14 7.27 -27.61 33.08
CA LEU A 14 6.41 -26.47 32.79
C LEU A 14 4.99 -27.05 32.75
N GLY A 15 4.20 -26.74 33.78
CA GLY A 15 2.86 -27.27 33.95
C GLY A 15 1.88 -26.63 32.97
N GLU A 16 1.77 -27.19 31.77
CA GLU A 16 0.55 -27.07 30.98
C GLU A 16 -0.54 -27.88 31.68
N ARG A 17 -1.38 -27.20 32.48
CA ARG A 17 -2.54 -27.83 33.10
C ARG A 17 -3.49 -28.25 31.98
N PHE A 18 -3.44 -29.52 31.56
CA PHE A 18 -4.55 -30.16 30.86
C PHE A 18 -5.80 -30.02 31.74
N ILE A 19 -6.69 -29.07 31.38
CA ILE A 19 -7.88 -28.79 32.18
C ILE A 19 -8.86 -29.93 31.95
N ARG A 20 -8.98 -30.83 32.94
CA ARG A 20 -9.99 -31.88 32.93
C ARG A 20 -11.36 -31.25 33.09
N GLN A 21 -12.19 -31.38 32.07
CA GLN A 21 -13.55 -30.86 32.06
C GLN A 21 -14.53 -32.01 32.29
N PRO A 22 -15.51 -31.90 33.21
CA PRO A 22 -16.51 -32.94 33.39
C PRO A 22 -17.31 -33.12 32.10
N LEU A 23 -17.52 -34.37 31.68
CA LEU A 23 -18.30 -34.66 30.47
C LEU A 23 -19.80 -34.40 30.74
N THR A 24 -20.31 -33.28 30.25
CA THR A 24 -21.68 -32.84 30.55
C THR A 24 -22.72 -33.54 29.67
N GLY A 25 -24.00 -33.49 30.07
CA GLY A 25 -25.10 -33.99 29.25
C GLY A 25 -25.22 -33.28 27.89
N ARG A 26 -24.74 -32.05 27.77
CA ARG A 26 -24.70 -31.32 26.49
C ARG A 26 -23.63 -31.88 25.58
N ASN A 27 -22.43 -32.09 26.11
CA ASN A 27 -21.30 -32.68 25.40
C ASN A 27 -21.66 -34.08 24.88
N LEU A 28 -22.37 -34.88 25.68
CA LEU A 28 -22.83 -36.22 25.28
C LEU A 28 -23.80 -36.18 24.09
N LYS A 29 -24.63 -35.14 23.99
CA LYS A 29 -25.53 -34.92 22.85
C LYS A 29 -24.78 -34.42 21.63
N GLU A 30 -23.88 -33.46 21.81
CA GLU A 30 -23.01 -32.91 20.76
C GLU A 30 -22.19 -34.03 20.11
N LEU A 31 -21.59 -34.92 20.91
CA LEU A 31 -20.85 -36.10 20.44
C LEU A 31 -21.72 -37.17 19.75
N GLY A 32 -23.05 -37.07 19.81
CA GLY A 32 -23.96 -38.09 19.28
C GLY A 32 -23.81 -39.46 19.95
N ILE A 33 -23.45 -39.51 21.25
CA ILE A 33 -23.16 -40.77 21.95
C ILE A 33 -24.37 -41.72 21.95
N ALA A 34 -25.59 -41.17 22.03
CA ALA A 34 -26.81 -41.96 21.99
C ALA A 34 -26.95 -42.73 20.67
N ASP A 35 -26.75 -42.05 19.54
CA ASP A 35 -26.88 -42.65 18.20
C ASP A 35 -25.77 -43.67 17.94
N LYS A 36 -24.59 -43.48 18.54
CA LYS A 36 -23.42 -44.35 18.40
C LYS A 36 -23.33 -45.47 19.43
N ALA A 37 -24.22 -45.53 20.43
CA ALA A 37 -24.08 -46.40 21.60
C ALA A 37 -23.91 -47.89 21.25
N ALA A 38 -24.74 -48.41 20.33
CA ALA A 38 -24.67 -49.80 19.90
C ALA A 38 -23.34 -50.11 19.18
N ALA A 39 -22.88 -49.20 18.33
CA ALA A 39 -21.62 -49.35 17.60
C ALA A 39 -20.40 -49.29 18.55
N ILE A 40 -20.43 -48.42 19.56
CA ILE A 40 -19.39 -48.33 20.60
C ILE A 40 -19.30 -49.64 21.38
N LEU A 41 -20.45 -50.17 21.85
CA LEU A 41 -20.49 -51.43 22.58
C LEU A 41 -20.01 -52.62 21.75
N GLU A 42 -20.44 -52.74 20.49
CA GLU A 42 -20.02 -53.86 19.63
C GLU A 42 -18.52 -53.78 19.31
N ARG A 43 -17.98 -52.58 19.10
CA ARG A 43 -16.56 -52.37 18.83
C ARG A 43 -15.68 -52.78 20.01
N ASP A 44 -16.05 -52.39 21.23
CA ASP A 44 -15.25 -52.67 22.42
C ASP A 44 -15.57 -54.03 23.06
N LYS A 45 -16.63 -54.71 22.61
CA LYS A 45 -17.14 -55.99 23.13
C LYS A 45 -16.08 -56.99 23.56
N GLY A 46 -15.10 -57.28 22.70
CA GLY A 46 -14.05 -58.26 22.99
C GLY A 46 -13.16 -57.87 24.18
N LYS A 47 -12.95 -56.57 24.41
CA LYS A 47 -12.19 -56.05 25.57
C LYS A 47 -13.04 -56.03 26.84
N LEU A 48 -14.34 -55.84 26.68
CA LEU A 48 -15.30 -55.67 27.79
C LEU A 48 -15.85 -57.01 28.30
N GLU A 49 -15.43 -58.15 27.77
CA GLU A 49 -15.89 -59.42 28.30
C GLU A 49 -15.40 -59.68 29.73
N ARG A 50 -16.33 -60.09 30.60
CA ARG A 50 -16.03 -60.48 31.99
C ARG A 50 -16.59 -61.84 32.31
N LYS A 51 -15.94 -62.50 33.28
CA LYS A 51 -16.36 -63.81 33.79
C LYS A 51 -17.67 -63.65 34.55
N ALA A 52 -18.68 -64.39 34.13
CA ALA A 52 -19.96 -64.46 34.81
C ALA A 52 -19.90 -65.25 36.10
N GLU A 53 -20.76 -64.90 37.05
CA GLU A 53 -20.99 -65.67 38.27
C GLU A 53 -21.57 -67.06 37.95
N LYS A 54 -22.50 -67.12 36.98
CA LYS A 54 -23.12 -68.36 36.53
C LYS A 54 -22.23 -69.08 35.52
N LYS A 55 -21.86 -70.31 35.88
CA LYS A 55 -21.15 -71.24 34.98
C LYS A 55 -22.10 -71.84 33.94
N THR A 56 -21.52 -72.35 32.85
CA THR A 56 -22.25 -73.16 31.86
C THR A 56 -22.77 -74.46 32.50
N ALA A 57 -23.74 -75.11 31.84
CA ALA A 57 -24.27 -76.41 32.29
C ALA A 57 -23.16 -77.47 32.51
N ASP A 58 -22.06 -77.35 31.77
CA ASP A 58 -20.88 -78.22 31.86
C ASP A 58 -19.85 -77.76 32.92
N GLY A 59 -20.18 -76.79 33.77
CA GLY A 59 -19.32 -76.30 34.85
C GLY A 59 -18.15 -75.40 34.42
N LYS A 60 -18.06 -75.01 33.14
CA LYS A 60 -17.04 -74.09 32.62
C LYS A 60 -17.41 -72.64 32.82
N ASP A 61 -16.39 -71.80 32.98
CA ASP A 61 -16.54 -70.34 33.10
C ASP A 61 -17.10 -69.75 31.80
N ARG A 62 -18.06 -68.84 31.94
CA ARG A 62 -18.66 -68.11 30.82
C ARG A 62 -18.20 -66.66 30.81
N LYS A 63 -17.95 -66.13 29.62
CA LYS A 63 -17.72 -64.70 29.41
C LYS A 63 -18.99 -64.02 28.92
N VAL A 64 -19.28 -62.85 29.46
CA VAL A 64 -20.43 -62.03 29.10
C VAL A 64 -19.95 -60.63 28.79
N ALA A 65 -20.52 -60.02 27.76
CA ALA A 65 -20.28 -58.65 27.36
C ALA A 65 -21.38 -57.72 27.91
N PRO A 66 -21.08 -56.42 28.11
CA PRO A 66 -22.09 -55.46 28.54
C PRO A 66 -23.09 -55.16 27.42
N THR A 67 -24.32 -54.84 27.81
CA THR A 67 -25.41 -54.43 26.90
C THR A 67 -25.74 -52.95 26.99
N GLY A 68 -25.24 -52.27 28.01
CA GLY A 68 -25.44 -50.83 28.22
C GLY A 68 -24.28 -50.20 28.96
N PHE A 69 -24.18 -48.87 28.89
CA PHE A 69 -23.19 -48.11 29.65
C PHE A 69 -23.74 -46.75 30.09
N SER A 70 -23.12 -46.19 31.12
CA SER A 70 -23.43 -44.87 31.64
C SER A 70 -22.16 -44.02 31.79
N LEU A 71 -22.22 -42.81 31.24
CA LEU A 71 -21.20 -41.76 31.38
C LEU A 71 -21.78 -40.63 32.21
N ASN A 72 -21.20 -40.39 33.38
CA ASN A 72 -21.76 -39.47 34.36
C ASN A 72 -23.26 -39.72 34.60
N LYS A 73 -24.14 -38.81 34.17
CA LYS A 73 -25.60 -38.95 34.34
C LYS A 73 -26.29 -39.54 33.09
N GLY A 74 -25.60 -39.65 31.96
CA GLY A 74 -26.14 -40.22 30.73
C GLY A 74 -26.19 -41.74 30.81
N ARG A 75 -27.24 -42.34 30.24
CA ARG A 75 -27.46 -43.77 30.10
C ARG A 75 -27.60 -44.09 28.61
N PHE A 76 -26.96 -45.16 28.15
CA PHE A 76 -26.85 -45.53 26.73
C PHE A 76 -26.94 -47.04 26.55
N GLY A 77 -27.47 -47.48 25.39
CA GLY A 77 -27.79 -48.89 25.16
C GLY A 77 -28.87 -49.39 26.13
N ASP A 78 -28.75 -50.62 26.58
CA ASP A 78 -29.72 -51.26 27.48
C ASP A 78 -29.46 -50.95 28.97
N PHE A 79 -28.82 -49.81 29.29
CA PHE A 79 -28.54 -49.45 30.68
C PHE A 79 -29.86 -49.08 31.38
N PRO A 80 -30.32 -49.83 32.40
CA PRO A 80 -31.66 -49.66 32.94
C PRO A 80 -31.79 -48.41 33.81
N ASP A 81 -32.98 -47.80 33.80
CA ASP A 81 -33.30 -46.63 34.63
C ASP A 81 -33.32 -46.94 36.13
N GLY A 82 -33.57 -48.21 36.50
CA GLY A 82 -33.56 -48.68 37.88
C GLY A 82 -32.17 -48.86 38.50
N GLU A 83 -31.10 -48.77 37.69
CA GLU A 83 -29.72 -48.80 38.21
C GLU A 83 -29.15 -47.38 38.32
N ASP A 84 -28.36 -47.17 39.38
CA ASP A 84 -27.62 -45.92 39.54
C ASP A 84 -26.64 -45.75 38.37
N ALA A 85 -26.69 -44.56 37.75
CA ALA A 85 -25.75 -44.14 36.73
C ALA A 85 -24.32 -43.99 37.31
N ALA A 86 -23.32 -43.76 36.46
CA ALA A 86 -21.93 -43.57 36.91
C ALA A 86 -21.79 -42.41 37.93
N HIS A 87 -22.53 -41.32 37.76
CA HIS A 87 -22.38 -40.12 38.59
C HIS A 87 -22.80 -40.31 40.06
N PRO A 88 -23.97 -40.87 40.39
CA PRO A 88 -24.30 -41.23 41.78
C PRO A 88 -23.25 -42.13 42.45
N ARG A 89 -22.60 -43.03 41.68
CA ARG A 89 -21.55 -43.95 42.17
C ARG A 89 -20.19 -43.31 42.40
N GLY A 90 -20.04 -42.00 42.16
CA GLY A 90 -18.75 -41.31 42.22
C GLY A 90 -17.84 -41.57 41.01
N TRP A 91 -18.31 -42.32 40.02
CA TRP A 91 -17.54 -42.65 38.82
C TRP A 91 -17.71 -41.48 37.83
N ARG A 92 -16.64 -40.70 37.67
CA ARG A 92 -16.64 -39.47 36.88
C ARG A 92 -15.95 -39.71 35.54
N ALA A 93 -16.64 -39.36 34.46
CA ALA A 93 -16.04 -39.22 33.14
C ALA A 93 -15.71 -37.75 32.86
N TYR A 94 -14.53 -37.49 32.33
CA TYR A 94 -14.05 -36.18 31.93
C TYR A 94 -13.48 -36.23 30.51
N MET A 95 -13.31 -35.06 29.93
CA MET A 95 -12.59 -34.86 28.68
C MET A 95 -11.38 -33.95 28.93
N THR A 96 -10.35 -34.19 28.14
CA THR A 96 -9.10 -33.45 28.15
C THR A 96 -8.90 -32.85 26.76
N VAL A 97 -8.57 -31.57 26.70
CA VAL A 97 -8.18 -30.90 25.44
C VAL A 97 -6.66 -30.94 25.38
N GLY A 98 -6.12 -31.57 24.35
CA GLY A 98 -4.68 -31.68 24.15
C GLY A 98 -4.07 -30.43 23.53
N VAL A 99 -2.76 -30.48 23.27
CA VAL A 99 -2.01 -29.38 22.65
C VAL A 99 -2.51 -29.17 21.21
N PRO A 100 -2.87 -27.94 20.81
CA PRO A 100 -3.29 -27.67 19.44
C PRO A 100 -2.13 -27.79 18.46
N LEU A 101 -2.40 -28.36 17.29
CA LEU A 101 -1.56 -28.15 16.13
C LEU A 101 -2.00 -26.86 15.44
N ILE A 102 -1.07 -25.94 15.18
CA ILE A 102 -1.37 -24.63 14.57
C ILE A 102 -0.52 -24.49 13.32
N GLU A 103 -1.17 -24.14 12.21
CA GLU A 103 -0.52 -23.85 10.93
C GLU A 103 -0.84 -22.42 10.48
N GLU A 104 0.18 -21.68 10.04
CA GLU A 104 0.02 -20.34 9.47
C GLU A 104 -0.15 -20.41 7.95
N ARG A 105 -1.17 -19.72 7.44
CA ARG A 105 -1.36 -19.56 6.00
C ARG A 105 -0.48 -18.46 5.42
N ASN A 106 0.29 -18.80 4.39
CA ASN A 106 1.23 -17.90 3.73
C ASN A 106 0.67 -17.23 2.45
N ASP A 107 -0.56 -17.54 2.04
CA ASP A 107 -1.19 -17.09 0.80
C ASP A 107 -2.02 -15.79 0.96
N ILE A 108 -1.59 -14.89 1.85
CA ILE A 108 -2.33 -13.67 2.19
C ILE A 108 -1.58 -12.42 1.68
N ALA A 109 -2.23 -11.68 0.79
CA ALA A 109 -1.74 -10.38 0.32
C ALA A 109 -1.78 -9.36 1.47
N GLN A 110 -0.62 -8.76 1.77
CA GLN A 110 -0.50 -7.77 2.84
C GLN A 110 -0.97 -6.39 2.37
N PRO A 111 -1.68 -5.62 3.21
CA PRO A 111 -2.09 -4.27 2.87
C PRO A 111 -0.87 -3.32 2.75
N PRO A 112 -0.96 -2.26 1.92
CA PRO A 112 0.11 -1.27 1.79
C PRO A 112 0.33 -0.50 3.11
N PRO A 113 1.50 0.13 3.31
CA PRO A 113 1.77 0.98 4.48
C PRO A 113 0.83 2.19 4.54
N ASP A 114 0.30 2.48 5.72
CA ASP A 114 -0.47 3.69 6.04
C ASP A 114 0.49 4.82 6.45
N VAL A 115 0.29 6.04 5.93
CA VAL A 115 0.99 7.25 6.40
C VAL A 115 0.18 7.86 7.54
N ILE A 116 0.74 7.90 8.76
CA ILE A 116 0.08 8.50 9.93
C ILE A 116 0.26 10.03 9.93
N SER A 117 1.48 10.49 9.67
CA SER A 117 1.84 11.91 9.67
C SER A 117 3.00 12.15 8.71
N LYS A 118 2.97 13.27 7.98
CA LYS A 118 4.10 13.76 7.19
C LYS A 118 4.18 15.26 7.35
N GLN A 119 5.29 15.77 7.85
CA GLN A 119 5.46 17.20 8.10
C GLN A 119 6.87 17.67 7.71
N THR A 120 6.94 18.84 7.07
CA THR A 120 8.19 19.48 6.66
C THR A 120 8.39 20.75 7.46
N TYR A 121 9.55 20.90 8.10
CA TYR A 121 9.98 22.14 8.76
C TYR A 121 11.10 22.78 7.96
N VAL A 122 11.02 24.08 7.70
CA VAL A 122 12.01 24.83 6.91
C VAL A 122 12.50 26.02 7.73
N ASN A 123 13.81 26.04 8.00
CA ASN A 123 14.50 27.20 8.55
C ASN A 123 14.86 28.16 7.41
N ARG A 124 14.26 29.36 7.42
CA ARG A 124 14.51 30.45 6.45
C ARG A 124 15.45 31.53 6.97
N THR A 125 16.08 31.33 8.13
CA THR A 125 16.95 32.30 8.81
C THR A 125 18.42 31.92 8.78
N ASP A 126 18.85 31.10 7.82
CA ASP A 126 20.27 30.75 7.56
C ASP A 126 21.17 32.00 7.68
N PRO A 127 22.19 32.01 8.57
CA PRO A 127 22.79 30.87 9.28
C PRO A 127 22.34 30.63 10.73
N ILE A 128 21.24 31.24 11.20
CA ILE A 128 20.75 31.07 12.57
C ILE A 128 19.99 29.74 12.69
N PRO A 129 20.46 28.76 13.49
CA PRO A 129 19.78 27.49 13.68
C PRO A 129 18.42 27.67 14.38
N MET A 130 17.43 26.86 14.01
CA MET A 130 16.08 26.85 14.56
C MET A 130 15.80 25.53 15.28
N ASP A 131 15.24 25.57 16.48
CA ASP A 131 14.74 24.39 17.18
C ASP A 131 13.41 23.93 16.56
N TRP A 132 13.23 22.61 16.41
CA TRP A 132 11.98 22.01 15.97
C TRP A 132 11.61 20.80 16.83
N SER A 133 10.32 20.50 16.88
CA SER A 133 9.78 19.31 17.54
C SER A 133 8.54 18.82 16.79
N HIS A 134 8.44 17.51 16.61
CA HIS A 134 7.29 16.82 16.04
C HIS A 134 6.92 15.64 16.95
N THR A 135 5.77 15.76 17.60
CA THR A 135 5.18 14.69 18.40
C THR A 135 4.02 14.08 17.65
N VAL A 136 4.07 12.76 17.43
CA VAL A 136 2.95 11.97 16.92
C VAL A 136 2.47 11.07 18.02
N GLU A 137 1.20 11.25 18.39
CA GLU A 137 0.47 10.31 19.23
C GLU A 137 -0.46 9.50 18.35
N PHE A 138 -0.35 8.18 18.41
CA PHE A 138 -1.27 7.29 17.74
C PHE A 138 -1.68 6.15 18.65
N SER A 139 -2.95 5.78 18.54
CA SER A 139 -3.52 4.63 19.24
C SER A 139 -3.72 3.52 18.22
N ILE A 140 -3.15 2.37 18.50
CA ILE A 140 -3.33 1.17 17.70
C ILE A 140 -4.29 0.26 18.43
N SER A 141 -5.26 -0.27 17.69
CA SER A 141 -6.15 -1.33 18.14
C SER A 141 -6.00 -2.52 17.21
N ASN A 142 -5.56 -3.66 17.74
CA ASN A 142 -5.49 -4.93 17.03
C ASN A 142 -6.63 -5.80 17.53
N THR A 143 -7.46 -6.31 16.61
CA THR A 143 -8.52 -7.26 16.94
C THR A 143 -8.13 -8.62 16.39
N ILE A 144 -8.07 -9.59 17.29
CA ILE A 144 -7.92 -11.00 16.97
C ILE A 144 -9.32 -11.62 17.04
N SER A 145 -9.72 -12.32 16.00
CA SER A 145 -11.00 -13.04 15.95
C SER A 145 -10.73 -14.51 15.66
N TRP A 146 -11.33 -15.41 16.44
CA TRP A 146 -11.26 -16.84 16.19
C TRP A 146 -12.64 -17.46 16.18
N SER A 147 -12.83 -18.39 15.25
CA SER A 147 -14.08 -19.11 15.08
C SER A 147 -13.79 -20.59 14.88
N LEU A 148 -14.70 -21.42 15.37
CA LEU A 148 -14.62 -22.85 15.19
C LEU A 148 -15.43 -23.25 13.96
N GLN A 149 -14.86 -24.07 13.08
CA GLN A 149 -15.59 -24.67 11.95
C GLN A 149 -15.91 -26.14 12.26
N GLY A 150 -17.20 -26.50 12.27
CA GLY A 150 -17.63 -27.89 12.37
C GLY A 150 -19.03 -28.07 12.95
N GLN A 151 -19.74 -29.10 12.48
CA GLN A 151 -21.15 -29.41 12.78
C GLN A 151 -21.44 -29.80 14.24
N VAL A 152 -20.40 -29.94 15.08
CA VAL A 152 -20.50 -30.31 16.49
C VAL A 152 -19.59 -29.40 17.34
N GLN A 153 -20.18 -28.38 17.93
CA GLN A 153 -19.51 -27.48 18.86
C GLN A 153 -19.58 -28.11 20.26
N LEU A 154 -18.48 -28.68 20.77
CA LEU A 154 -18.47 -29.15 22.16
C LEU A 154 -18.52 -27.94 23.10
N THR A 155 -19.55 -27.84 23.92
CA THR A 155 -19.72 -26.70 24.83
C THR A 155 -18.85 -26.91 26.09
N PHE A 156 -17.67 -26.29 26.11
CA PHE A 156 -16.83 -26.20 27.30
C PHE A 156 -17.38 -25.09 28.20
N GLY A 157 -17.94 -25.45 29.37
CA GLY A 157 -18.76 -24.57 30.20
C GLY A 157 -18.17 -23.18 30.47
N ALA A 158 -18.97 -22.13 30.24
CA ALA A 158 -18.62 -20.71 30.26
C ALA A 158 -18.19 -20.09 31.62
N LYS A 159 -17.88 -20.87 32.66
CA LYS A 159 -17.71 -20.34 34.04
C LYS A 159 -16.27 -20.25 34.57
N THR A 160 -15.26 -20.77 33.86
CA THR A 160 -13.84 -20.66 34.29
C THR A 160 -13.07 -19.50 33.65
N THR A 161 -13.68 -18.80 32.69
CA THR A 161 -13.07 -17.70 31.92
C THR A 161 -12.98 -16.40 32.73
N ALA A 162 -14.01 -16.04 33.49
CA ALA A 162 -14.07 -14.74 34.15
C ALA A 162 -13.02 -14.54 35.26
N SER A 163 -12.75 -15.57 36.07
CA SER A 163 -11.79 -15.48 37.18
C SER A 163 -10.33 -15.51 36.71
N LEU A 164 -10.02 -16.30 35.66
CA LEU A 164 -8.70 -16.33 35.06
C LEU A 164 -8.40 -15.01 34.33
N GLN A 165 -9.40 -14.45 33.63
CA GLN A 165 -9.34 -13.13 32.99
C GLN A 165 -9.11 -12.00 34.01
N GLN A 166 -9.73 -12.07 35.19
CA GLN A 166 -9.51 -11.12 36.29
C GLN A 166 -8.13 -11.26 36.96
N GLN A 167 -7.61 -12.49 37.10
CA GLN A 167 -6.33 -12.74 37.78
C GLN A 167 -5.13 -12.37 36.89
N LEU A 168 -5.26 -12.59 35.57
CA LEU A 168 -4.35 -12.07 34.55
C LEU A 168 -4.42 -10.53 34.51
N GLN A 169 -5.62 -9.94 34.56
CA GLN A 169 -5.78 -8.49 34.55
C GLN A 169 -5.04 -7.76 35.68
N LYS A 170 -4.95 -8.40 36.84
CA LYS A 170 -4.34 -7.83 38.05
C LYS A 170 -2.81 -7.94 38.09
N SER A 171 -2.21 -8.85 37.34
CA SER A 171 -0.75 -9.07 37.29
C SER A 171 0.02 -8.17 36.32
N MET A 172 -0.71 -7.34 35.56
CA MET A 172 -0.26 -6.80 34.28
C MET A 172 -0.21 -5.25 34.26
N ALA A 173 -0.52 -4.54 35.34
CA ALA A 173 -0.34 -3.08 35.41
C ALA A 173 1.14 -2.72 35.62
N MET A 174 1.92 -2.62 34.54
CA MET A 174 3.31 -2.12 34.59
C MET A 174 3.48 -0.95 33.61
N ASN A 175 3.82 0.23 34.15
CA ASN A 175 4.32 1.35 33.37
C ASN A 175 5.81 1.08 33.09
N GLN A 176 6.18 0.94 31.82
CA GLN A 176 7.58 0.94 31.40
C GLN A 176 7.83 2.16 30.52
N SER A 177 8.72 3.03 30.99
CA SER A 177 9.33 4.08 30.17
C SER A 177 10.67 3.56 29.68
N GLU A 178 10.81 3.36 28.37
CA GLU A 178 12.12 3.15 27.77
C GLU A 178 12.59 4.47 27.14
N LYS A 179 13.73 4.95 27.63
CA LYS A 179 14.46 6.06 27.03
C LYS A 179 15.48 5.45 26.08
N THR A 180 15.22 5.54 24.78
CA THR A 180 16.14 5.05 23.75
C THR A 180 16.90 6.24 23.19
N THR A 181 18.20 6.33 23.47
CA THR A 181 19.07 7.32 22.83
C THR A 181 19.54 6.74 21.51
N LEU A 182 19.00 7.21 20.38
CA LEU A 182 19.44 6.81 19.05
C LEU A 182 20.75 7.54 18.74
N LYS A 183 21.89 6.87 18.94
CA LYS A 183 23.18 7.31 18.39
C LYS A 183 23.30 6.83 16.95
N ASN A 184 22.68 7.55 16.02
CA ASN A 184 22.92 7.30 14.60
C ASN A 184 24.06 8.20 14.10
N SER A 185 25.30 7.77 14.34
CA SER A 185 26.49 8.35 13.70
C SER A 185 27.50 7.25 13.46
N LYS A 186 28.00 7.16 12.23
CA LYS A 186 29.08 6.24 11.85
C LYS A 186 30.40 6.59 12.56
N ASP A 187 30.54 7.84 13.04
CA ASP A 187 31.79 8.41 13.59
C ASP A 187 31.58 9.19 14.91
N ASN A 188 30.49 8.94 15.64
CA ASN A 188 30.23 9.51 16.97
C ASN A 188 30.24 11.07 17.04
N GLN A 189 29.94 11.75 15.92
CA GLN A 189 29.67 13.19 15.89
C GLN A 189 28.29 13.45 15.26
N GLY A 190 27.32 13.77 16.10
CA GLY A 190 25.93 14.07 15.76
C GLY A 190 25.12 14.27 17.05
N VAL A 191 24.21 15.24 17.03
CA VAL A 191 23.44 15.73 18.19
C VAL A 191 22.72 14.61 18.95
N ASP A 192 22.76 14.68 20.28
CA ASP A 192 22.00 13.77 21.16
C ASP A 192 20.49 13.93 20.89
N ALA A 193 19.92 13.01 20.11
CA ALA A 193 18.47 12.90 19.96
C ALA A 193 17.95 11.97 21.06
N GLU A 194 17.33 12.55 22.09
CA GLU A 194 16.60 11.79 23.11
C GLU A 194 15.22 11.41 22.56
N SER A 195 15.02 10.13 22.24
CA SER A 195 13.67 9.57 22.14
C SER A 195 13.25 9.09 23.54
N GLN A 196 12.35 9.85 24.18
CA GLN A 196 11.59 9.33 25.31
C GLN A 196 10.33 8.65 24.78
N THR A 197 10.33 7.32 24.78
CA THR A 197 9.12 6.55 24.52
C THR A 197 8.43 6.32 25.86
N GLN A 198 7.48 7.20 26.18
CA GLN A 198 6.60 6.97 27.32
C GLN A 198 5.43 6.09 26.85
N MET A 199 5.53 4.78 27.11
CA MET A 199 4.40 3.86 26.96
C MET A 199 3.52 3.98 28.21
N THR A 200 2.49 4.82 28.14
CA THR A 200 1.43 4.82 29.14
C THR A 200 0.35 3.84 28.68
N SER A 201 0.55 2.57 29.04
CA SER A 201 -0.43 1.52 28.80
C SER A 201 -1.57 1.66 29.82
N THR A 202 -2.70 2.28 29.44
CA THR A 202 -3.95 2.11 30.20
C THR A 202 -4.58 0.79 29.75
N THR A 203 -3.94 -0.30 30.16
CA THR A 203 -4.36 -1.61 29.75
C THR A 203 -5.54 -2.05 30.61
N THR A 204 -6.60 -2.53 29.98
CA THR A 204 -7.35 -3.67 30.55
C THR A 204 -6.56 -4.95 30.24
N ALA A 205 -5.29 -4.90 30.70
CA ALA A 205 -4.17 -5.81 30.92
C ALA A 205 -3.53 -6.72 29.81
N THR A 206 -2.19 -6.99 29.72
CA THR A 206 -0.93 -6.23 29.35
C THR A 206 0.24 -7.19 29.03
N SER A 207 1.04 -6.97 27.98
CA SER A 207 2.52 -7.07 28.07
C SER A 207 3.18 -6.29 26.92
N THR A 208 4.41 -5.84 27.14
CA THR A 208 5.24 -5.00 26.26
C THR A 208 6.00 -5.81 25.21
N ALA A 209 6.52 -5.10 24.22
CA ALA A 209 7.58 -5.48 23.27
C ALA A 209 7.19 -6.10 21.92
N THR A 210 7.63 -5.35 20.91
CA THR A 210 8.02 -5.73 19.55
C THR A 210 8.41 -7.18 19.33
N GLY A 211 7.90 -7.76 18.23
CA GLY A 211 8.42 -8.99 17.64
C GLY A 211 7.50 -10.18 17.86
N THR A 212 6.68 -10.45 16.84
CA THR A 212 6.06 -11.71 16.35
C THR A 212 5.96 -12.99 17.21
N GLY A 213 6.78 -13.25 18.23
CA GLY A 213 6.80 -14.46 19.05
C GLY A 213 5.93 -14.48 20.32
N GLU A 214 5.62 -13.33 20.93
CA GLU A 214 4.75 -13.30 22.14
C GLU A 214 3.24 -13.25 21.80
N LEU A 215 2.88 -12.73 20.63
CA LEU A 215 1.52 -12.72 20.10
C LEU A 215 0.96 -14.15 19.90
N SER A 216 1.80 -15.08 19.47
CA SER A 216 1.45 -16.51 19.35
C SER A 216 1.17 -17.17 20.71
N ALA A 217 1.89 -16.77 21.76
CA ALA A 217 1.66 -17.30 23.11
C ALA A 217 0.33 -16.81 23.69
N GLN A 218 -0.06 -15.56 23.41
CA GLN A 218 -1.34 -14.99 23.85
C GLN A 218 -2.54 -15.54 23.04
N LEU A 219 -2.37 -15.78 21.74
CA LEU A 219 -3.36 -16.47 20.91
C LEU A 219 -3.62 -17.89 21.44
N MET A 220 -2.56 -18.64 21.76
CA MET A 220 -2.67 -19.99 22.33
C MET A 220 -3.44 -20.00 23.66
N LEU A 221 -3.18 -19.02 24.55
CA LEU A 221 -3.90 -18.89 25.82
C LEU A 221 -5.38 -18.50 25.65
N GLY A 222 -5.70 -17.62 24.69
CA GLY A 222 -7.07 -17.18 24.38
C GLY A 222 -7.95 -18.26 23.74
N ILE A 223 -7.38 -19.03 22.80
CA ILE A 223 -8.07 -20.18 22.18
C ILE A 223 -8.27 -21.29 23.22
N THR A 224 -7.27 -21.54 24.09
CA THR A 224 -7.40 -22.56 25.16
C THR A 224 -8.46 -22.19 26.19
N ALA A 225 -8.77 -20.90 26.36
CA ALA A 225 -9.81 -20.43 27.27
C ALA A 225 -11.22 -20.35 26.65
N SER A 226 -11.36 -20.27 25.32
CA SER A 226 -12.67 -20.11 24.68
C SER A 226 -12.72 -20.64 23.24
N VAL A 227 -13.80 -21.38 22.94
CA VAL A 227 -14.03 -22.08 21.65
C VAL A 227 -14.18 -21.14 20.45
N SER A 228 -14.62 -19.92 20.68
CA SER A 228 -14.76 -18.84 19.70
C SER A 228 -14.81 -17.51 20.46
N GLY A 229 -14.24 -16.46 19.90
CA GLY A 229 -14.18 -15.17 20.57
C GLY A 229 -13.40 -14.13 19.79
N SER A 230 -13.33 -12.95 20.36
CA SER A 230 -12.50 -11.86 19.87
C SER A 230 -11.73 -11.23 21.02
N LEU A 231 -10.45 -10.96 20.82
CA LEU A 231 -9.61 -10.22 21.75
C LEU A 231 -9.11 -8.97 21.05
N THR A 232 -9.44 -7.80 21.60
CA THR A 232 -8.91 -6.53 21.13
C THR A 232 -7.82 -6.07 22.08
N THR A 233 -6.60 -5.90 21.58
CA THR A 233 -5.51 -5.26 22.30
C THR A 233 -5.30 -3.87 21.75
N ALA A 234 -5.07 -2.90 22.62
CA ALA A 234 -4.77 -1.54 22.21
C ALA A 234 -3.56 -1.00 22.98
N PHE A 235 -2.72 -0.26 22.28
CA PHE A 235 -1.63 0.49 22.88
C PHE A 235 -1.60 1.89 22.30
N LYS A 236 -1.25 2.84 23.17
CA LYS A 236 -1.02 4.23 22.77
C LYS A 236 0.48 4.44 22.73
N THR A 237 0.98 4.85 21.57
CA THR A 237 2.37 5.24 21.40
C THR A 237 2.41 6.74 21.20
N SER A 238 3.23 7.41 22.00
CA SER A 238 3.67 8.77 21.73
C SER A 238 5.12 8.68 21.29
N SER A 239 5.43 9.27 20.14
CA SER A 239 6.79 9.39 19.66
C SER A 239 7.06 10.84 19.35
N THR A 240 8.06 11.40 20.02
CA THR A 240 8.50 12.78 19.81
C THR A 240 9.89 12.76 19.21
N LEU A 241 10.04 13.48 18.10
CA LEU A 241 11.32 13.74 17.46
C LEU A 241 11.56 15.24 17.52
N SER A 242 12.72 15.65 18.02
CA SER A 242 13.07 17.07 18.17
C SER A 242 14.55 17.29 17.95
N GLY A 243 14.92 18.43 17.39
CA GLY A 243 16.30 18.74 17.03
C GLY A 243 16.51 20.21 16.64
N LYS A 244 17.71 20.52 16.18
CA LYS A 244 18.09 21.83 15.64
C LYS A 244 18.33 21.74 14.14
N ILE A 245 17.69 22.60 13.36
CA ILE A 245 17.85 22.67 11.90
C ILE A 245 18.47 23.98 11.44
N ASN A 246 19.35 23.87 10.44
CA ASN A 246 19.89 25.02 9.71
C ASN A 246 19.06 25.36 8.45
N SER A 247 18.42 24.37 7.81
CA SER A 247 17.74 24.58 6.51
C SER A 247 16.37 23.89 6.43
N ARG A 248 16.30 22.56 6.50
CA ARG A 248 15.03 21.83 6.35
C ARG A 248 15.10 20.43 6.94
N VAL A 249 13.94 19.96 7.40
CA VAL A 249 13.66 18.56 7.78
C VAL A 249 12.32 18.12 7.27
N ASP A 250 12.27 16.86 6.83
CA ASP A 250 11.03 16.14 6.60
C ASP A 250 10.90 15.05 7.67
N VAL A 251 9.76 15.01 8.34
CA VAL A 251 9.41 14.02 9.35
C VAL A 251 8.25 13.19 8.82
N LEU A 252 8.37 11.88 8.92
CA LEU A 252 7.37 10.93 8.43
C LEU A 252 7.11 9.88 9.50
N ALA A 253 5.84 9.70 9.84
CA ALA A 253 5.36 8.59 10.64
C ALA A 253 4.54 7.65 9.75
N THR A 254 4.95 6.39 9.64
CA THR A 254 4.22 5.35 8.89
C THR A 254 3.87 4.16 9.76
N GLN A 255 2.82 3.46 9.37
CA GLN A 255 2.30 2.27 10.06
C GLN A 255 2.02 1.18 9.04
N ARG A 256 2.53 -0.03 9.27
CA ARG A 256 2.21 -1.19 8.44
C ARG A 256 1.23 -2.11 9.15
N ARG A 257 0.17 -2.51 8.46
CA ARG A 257 -0.75 -3.57 8.91
C ARG A 257 -0.27 -4.90 8.33
N GLN A 258 -0.40 -5.95 9.11
CA GLN A 258 -0.14 -7.32 8.71
C GLN A 258 -1.35 -8.18 9.05
N VAL A 259 -1.87 -8.91 8.07
CA VAL A 259 -2.93 -9.90 8.26
C VAL A 259 -2.28 -11.28 8.26
N ARG A 260 -2.53 -12.06 9.33
CA ARG A 260 -2.09 -13.45 9.48
C ARG A 260 -3.33 -14.30 9.75
N ARG A 261 -3.49 -15.42 9.04
CA ARG A 261 -4.54 -16.41 9.32
C ARG A 261 -3.89 -17.72 9.76
N PHE A 262 -4.48 -18.32 10.78
CA PHE A 262 -4.04 -19.58 11.36
C PHE A 262 -5.17 -20.60 11.31
N ASP A 263 -4.86 -21.79 10.83
CA ASP A 263 -5.72 -22.96 10.98
C ASP A 263 -5.21 -23.73 12.21
N TYR A 264 -6.12 -24.17 13.07
CA TYR A 264 -5.76 -24.93 14.27
C TYR A 264 -6.61 -26.18 14.46
N GLU A 265 -6.01 -27.23 15.01
CA GLU A 265 -6.67 -28.49 15.33
C GLU A 265 -6.41 -28.91 16.79
N PHE A 266 -7.47 -29.14 17.55
CA PHE A 266 -7.41 -29.65 18.92
C PHE A 266 -7.71 -31.14 19.01
N PRO A 267 -6.80 -31.98 19.52
CA PRO A 267 -7.13 -33.34 19.90
C PRO A 267 -7.93 -33.34 21.20
N ILE A 268 -9.05 -34.07 21.20
CA ILE A 268 -9.87 -34.30 22.39
C ILE A 268 -9.79 -35.76 22.80
N SER A 269 -9.46 -35.98 24.06
CA SER A 269 -9.37 -37.28 24.69
C SER A 269 -10.33 -37.39 25.88
N PHE A 270 -10.68 -38.62 26.25
CA PHE A 270 -11.63 -38.90 27.32
C PHE A 270 -10.95 -39.69 28.43
N GLY A 271 -11.32 -39.43 29.68
CA GLY A 271 -10.71 -40.05 30.85
C GLY A 271 -11.70 -40.25 32.00
N GLY A 272 -11.31 -41.07 32.96
CA GLY A 272 -12.07 -41.38 34.17
C GLY A 272 -12.70 -42.76 34.12
N TRP A 273 -13.96 -42.84 34.56
CA TRP A 273 -14.64 -44.12 34.77
C TRP A 273 -16.02 -44.14 34.12
N VAL A 274 -16.30 -45.23 33.41
CA VAL A 274 -17.62 -45.54 32.84
C VAL A 274 -18.28 -46.65 33.66
N ALA A 275 -19.60 -46.58 33.82
CA ALA A 275 -20.37 -47.69 34.39
C ALA A 275 -20.85 -48.60 33.26
N LEU A 276 -20.45 -49.87 33.27
CA LEU A 276 -20.92 -50.87 32.30
C LEU A 276 -21.99 -51.75 32.92
N TYR A 277 -23.09 -51.97 32.21
CA TYR A 277 -24.18 -52.84 32.61
C TYR A 277 -24.11 -54.18 31.87
N TYR A 278 -24.15 -55.26 32.62
CA TYR A 278 -24.18 -56.64 32.13
C TYR A 278 -25.54 -57.27 32.42
N PRO A 279 -26.03 -58.16 31.55
CA PRO A 279 -27.33 -58.82 31.74
C PRO A 279 -27.34 -59.73 32.99
N GLU A 280 -26.16 -60.14 33.47
CA GLU A 280 -25.98 -60.93 34.69
C GLU A 280 -24.75 -60.50 35.49
N PRO A 281 -24.64 -60.86 36.79
CA PRO A 281 -23.49 -60.49 37.60
C PRO A 281 -22.17 -61.05 37.06
N VAL A 282 -21.19 -60.17 36.89
CA VAL A 282 -19.85 -60.47 36.42
C VAL A 282 -18.79 -60.05 37.43
N GLU A 283 -17.61 -60.65 37.33
CA GLU A 283 -16.49 -60.41 38.25
C GLU A 283 -16.05 -58.94 38.26
N VAL A 284 -16.00 -58.36 39.46
CA VAL A 284 -15.51 -56.99 39.70
C VAL A 284 -13.99 -57.00 39.84
N LYS A 285 -13.28 -56.25 38.97
CA LYS A 285 -11.81 -56.14 39.01
C LYS A 285 -11.29 -54.76 39.40
N GLU A 286 -12.01 -53.70 39.05
CA GLU A 286 -11.60 -52.31 39.27
C GLU A 286 -11.94 -51.86 40.71
N THR A 287 -11.32 -52.52 41.68
CA THR A 287 -11.61 -52.35 43.11
C THR A 287 -10.64 -51.40 43.82
N SER A 288 -11.09 -50.75 44.88
CA SER A 288 -10.27 -49.87 45.74
C SER A 288 -9.04 -50.60 46.31
N PRO A 289 -7.84 -49.97 46.34
CA PRO A 289 -7.57 -48.54 46.12
C PRO A 289 -7.28 -48.15 44.65
N GLU A 290 -7.11 -49.12 43.75
CA GLU A 290 -6.70 -48.87 42.36
C GLU A 290 -7.86 -48.50 41.43
N GLY A 291 -9.08 -48.92 41.79
CA GLY A 291 -10.33 -48.58 41.10
C GLY A 291 -11.39 -48.00 42.03
N PRO A 292 -12.50 -47.46 41.48
CA PRO A 292 -13.47 -46.69 42.24
C PRO A 292 -14.58 -47.55 42.86
N GLN A 293 -14.57 -48.87 42.60
CA GLN A 293 -15.58 -49.79 43.12
C GLN A 293 -15.11 -50.46 44.42
N ALA A 294 -16.03 -50.78 45.32
CA ALA A 294 -15.70 -51.55 46.53
C ALA A 294 -15.27 -53.00 46.18
N LYS A 295 -14.43 -53.61 47.04
CA LYS A 295 -14.01 -55.01 46.87
C LYS A 295 -15.15 -56.02 47.02
N GLU A 296 -16.21 -55.64 47.73
CA GLU A 296 -17.43 -56.42 47.87
C GLU A 296 -18.63 -55.63 47.30
N PRO A 297 -19.55 -56.29 46.58
CA PRO A 297 -19.59 -57.72 46.25
C PRO A 297 -18.60 -58.13 45.14
N LYS A 298 -18.17 -59.40 45.14
CA LYS A 298 -17.24 -59.97 44.13
C LYS A 298 -17.83 -60.00 42.71
N TYR A 299 -19.16 -60.14 42.61
CA TYR A 299 -19.89 -60.12 41.35
C TYR A 299 -20.93 -59.00 41.38
N SER A 300 -21.05 -58.25 40.29
CA SER A 300 -22.01 -57.16 40.14
C SER A 300 -22.51 -57.07 38.70
N LYS A 301 -23.75 -56.62 38.52
CA LYS A 301 -24.30 -56.32 37.18
C LYS A 301 -23.77 -54.99 36.63
N VAL A 302 -23.41 -54.07 37.51
CA VAL A 302 -22.81 -52.78 37.15
C VAL A 302 -21.38 -52.73 37.66
N ILE A 303 -20.43 -52.58 36.75
CA ILE A 303 -19.00 -52.50 37.09
C ILE A 303 -18.37 -51.20 36.56
N ALA A 304 -17.38 -50.70 37.28
CA ALA A 304 -16.54 -49.62 36.81
C ALA A 304 -15.56 -50.11 35.73
N TRP A 305 -15.33 -49.28 34.72
CA TRP A 305 -14.32 -49.55 33.69
C TRP A 305 -13.53 -48.29 33.35
N LYS A 306 -12.24 -48.47 33.03
CA LYS A 306 -11.33 -47.36 32.69
C LYS A 306 -11.73 -46.72 31.36
N LEU A 307 -11.87 -45.41 31.35
CA LEU A 307 -12.17 -44.64 30.14
C LEU A 307 -10.89 -44.03 29.57
N GLY A 308 -10.64 -44.23 28.27
CA GLY A 308 -9.55 -43.62 27.49
C GLY A 308 -8.22 -43.45 28.24
N GLU A 309 -7.86 -42.23 28.63
CA GLU A 309 -6.58 -41.88 29.28
C GLU A 309 -6.31 -42.58 30.63
N THR A 310 -7.33 -43.20 31.24
CA THR A 310 -7.22 -43.83 32.58
C THR A 310 -6.65 -45.24 32.54
N GLY A 311 -6.44 -45.82 31.35
CA GLY A 311 -5.81 -47.14 31.20
C GLY A 311 -5.02 -47.28 29.90
N THR A 312 -4.64 -48.50 29.57
CA THR A 312 -3.94 -48.81 28.31
C THR A 312 -4.94 -49.03 27.17
N ALA A 313 -4.52 -48.84 25.90
CA ALA A 313 -5.40 -48.94 24.73
C ALA A 313 -6.12 -50.31 24.57
N THR A 314 -5.54 -51.36 25.16
CA THR A 314 -6.11 -52.72 25.19
C THR A 314 -7.14 -52.93 26.30
N GLU A 315 -7.17 -52.06 27.31
CA GLU A 315 -7.96 -52.22 28.53
C GLU A 315 -9.01 -51.12 28.73
N THR A 316 -9.00 -50.08 27.90
CA THR A 316 -9.90 -48.93 28.06
C THR A 316 -11.15 -49.05 27.21
N PHE A 317 -12.24 -48.50 27.75
CA PHE A 317 -13.43 -48.21 26.98
C PHE A 317 -13.14 -46.98 26.11
N ASP A 318 -13.21 -47.15 24.80
CA ASP A 318 -12.99 -46.07 23.84
C ASP A 318 -14.34 -45.40 23.52
N LEU A 319 -14.35 -44.10 23.28
CA LEU A 319 -15.53 -43.36 22.80
C LEU A 319 -15.33 -42.83 21.37
N THR A 320 -14.10 -42.89 20.85
CA THR A 320 -13.71 -42.36 19.54
C THR A 320 -13.83 -43.42 18.46
N ASP A 321 -14.04 -43.02 17.20
CA ASP A 321 -14.11 -43.97 16.09
C ASP A 321 -12.73 -44.61 15.83
N LYS A 322 -12.70 -45.87 15.39
CA LYS A 322 -11.44 -46.64 15.26
C LYS A 322 -10.43 -45.89 14.37
N GLY A 323 -9.30 -45.49 14.94
CA GLY A 323 -8.22 -44.78 14.24
C GLY A 323 -8.54 -43.31 13.92
N LYS A 324 -9.62 -42.75 14.47
CA LYS A 324 -10.03 -41.36 14.27
C LYS A 324 -10.10 -40.65 15.62
N PRO A 325 -8.99 -40.06 16.10
CA PRO A 325 -9.06 -39.20 17.27
C PRO A 325 -10.05 -38.07 17.01
N TYR A 326 -10.76 -37.62 18.04
CA TYR A 326 -11.68 -36.51 17.90
C TYR A 326 -10.88 -35.23 17.75
N MET A 327 -10.92 -34.62 16.56
CA MET A 327 -10.20 -33.39 16.23
C MET A 327 -11.19 -32.26 16.02
N GLN A 328 -11.00 -31.15 16.73
CA GLN A 328 -11.81 -29.95 16.56
C GLN A 328 -11.01 -28.92 15.77
N LYS A 329 -11.50 -28.52 14.60
CA LYS A 329 -10.83 -27.58 13.70
C LYS A 329 -11.36 -26.16 13.89
N GLY A 330 -10.50 -25.16 13.77
CA GLY A 330 -10.92 -23.76 13.77
C GLY A 330 -9.98 -22.88 12.96
N GLU A 331 -10.44 -21.66 12.70
CA GLU A 331 -9.69 -20.63 12.01
C GLU A 331 -9.55 -19.41 12.94
N ALA A 332 -8.34 -18.86 13.02
CA ALA A 332 -8.05 -17.60 13.71
C ALA A 332 -7.49 -16.59 12.71
N GLU A 333 -7.99 -15.36 12.77
CA GLU A 333 -7.47 -14.24 12.00
C GLU A 333 -6.89 -13.20 12.96
N VAL A 334 -5.65 -12.83 12.69
CA VAL A 334 -4.89 -11.83 13.44
C VAL A 334 -4.61 -10.67 12.51
N VAL A 335 -5.19 -9.51 12.82
CA VAL A 335 -4.79 -8.25 12.23
C VAL A 335 -3.84 -7.58 13.21
N SER A 336 -2.55 -7.59 12.88
CA SER A 336 -1.49 -6.96 13.66
C SER A 336 -0.96 -5.74 12.94
N THR A 337 -0.31 -4.87 13.68
CA THR A 337 0.37 -3.67 13.20
C THR A 337 1.84 -3.84 13.55
N LEU A 338 2.72 -3.82 12.54
CA LEU A 338 4.16 -3.80 12.77
C LEU A 338 4.51 -2.47 13.47
N ALA A 339 5.46 -2.44 14.40
CA ALA A 339 5.80 -1.22 15.15
C ALA A 339 5.84 0.03 14.24
N GLY A 340 5.12 1.09 14.64
CA GLY A 340 5.06 2.34 13.90
C GLY A 340 6.46 2.91 13.74
N VAL A 341 6.79 3.28 12.51
CA VAL A 341 8.10 3.82 12.15
C VAL A 341 7.96 5.33 12.15
N HIS A 342 8.59 5.99 13.14
CA HIS A 342 8.66 7.44 13.23
C HIS A 342 10.10 7.86 12.90
N GLU A 343 10.31 8.27 11.66
CA GLU A 343 11.63 8.57 11.12
C GLU A 343 11.77 10.08 10.96
N VAL A 344 12.86 10.61 11.52
CA VAL A 344 13.37 11.91 11.09
C VAL A 344 14.27 11.66 9.89
N PHE A 345 14.02 12.37 8.81
CA PHE A 345 15.01 12.52 7.77
C PHE A 345 15.74 13.82 8.05
N GLU A 346 16.91 13.77 8.73
CA GLU A 346 17.64 15.00 9.06
C GLU A 346 19.16 15.03 8.89
N LEU A 347 19.57 16.25 8.49
CA LEU A 347 20.85 16.91 8.62
C LEU A 347 21.99 16.34 7.78
N GLU A 348 22.01 16.71 6.49
CA GLU A 348 23.31 17.05 5.91
C GLU A 348 23.91 18.19 6.75
N LYS A 349 24.86 17.84 7.61
CA LYS A 349 25.91 18.79 7.98
C LYS A 349 26.64 19.07 6.67
N LEU A 350 26.55 20.29 6.15
CA LEU A 350 27.39 20.76 5.05
C LEU A 350 28.85 20.85 5.54
N GLU A 351 29.50 19.70 5.71
CA GLU A 351 30.95 19.62 5.64
C GLU A 351 31.29 19.29 4.19
N PHE A 352 31.69 20.33 3.46
CA PHE A 352 31.93 20.26 2.03
C PHE A 352 33.27 19.58 1.72
N ASP A 353 33.43 18.28 2.02
CA ASP A 353 34.50 17.48 1.41
C ASP A 353 34.02 16.87 0.09
N LYS A 354 34.37 17.60 -0.98
CA LYS A 354 34.02 17.33 -2.37
C LYS A 354 34.38 15.91 -2.85
N LYS A 355 35.31 15.21 -2.18
CA LYS A 355 35.79 13.87 -2.58
C LYS A 355 34.97 12.70 -2.04
N GLN A 356 34.14 12.91 -1.02
CA GLN A 356 33.32 11.86 -0.39
C GLN A 356 31.82 11.96 -0.74
N HIS A 357 31.44 12.97 -1.52
CA HIS A 357 30.06 13.19 -1.94
C HIS A 357 29.57 12.02 -2.83
N PRO A 358 28.31 11.55 -2.72
CA PRO A 358 27.80 10.42 -3.52
C PRO A 358 27.76 10.69 -5.04
N LEU A 359 27.77 11.97 -5.44
CA LEU A 359 27.96 12.42 -6.83
C LEU A 359 29.43 12.66 -7.22
N TYR A 360 30.38 12.44 -6.30
CA TYR A 360 31.80 12.42 -6.65
C TYR A 360 32.09 11.12 -7.39
N LYS A 361 31.94 11.18 -8.70
CA LYS A 361 32.40 10.12 -9.59
C LYS A 361 33.90 10.24 -9.79
N ALA A 362 34.67 9.46 -9.03
CA ALA A 362 35.99 9.06 -9.50
C ALA A 362 35.80 8.03 -10.63
N GLY A 363 35.49 8.53 -11.83
CA GLY A 363 35.35 7.73 -13.06
C GLY A 363 34.21 6.72 -13.02
N GLY A 364 33.09 7.02 -13.69
CA GLY A 364 31.99 6.05 -13.82
C GLY A 364 30.79 6.62 -14.55
N GLU A 365 30.83 6.53 -15.87
CA GLU A 365 29.74 6.60 -16.85
C GLU A 365 28.34 6.75 -16.23
N GLU A 366 27.91 8.01 -16.08
CA GLU A 366 26.50 8.34 -16.25
C GLU A 366 26.22 8.19 -17.74
N GLN A 367 25.03 7.74 -18.11
CA GLN A 367 24.59 7.89 -19.49
C GLN A 367 24.46 9.40 -19.72
N GLU A 368 25.57 10.00 -20.15
CA GLU A 368 25.65 11.36 -20.63
C GLU A 368 24.64 11.45 -21.79
N SER A 369 23.44 11.95 -21.52
CA SER A 369 22.86 12.83 -22.54
C SER A 369 23.91 13.92 -22.67
N SER A 370 24.66 13.92 -23.77
CA SER A 370 25.67 14.93 -24.01
C SER A 370 24.96 16.29 -23.99
N LYS A 371 24.88 16.94 -22.83
CA LYS A 371 24.33 18.28 -22.68
C LYS A 371 25.37 19.21 -23.28
N LYS A 372 25.45 19.24 -24.61
CA LYS A 372 26.08 20.34 -25.31
C LYS A 372 25.38 21.59 -24.81
N ALA A 373 26.17 22.52 -24.29
CA ALA A 373 25.65 23.81 -23.87
C ALA A 373 24.83 24.43 -25.01
N PRO A 374 23.71 25.11 -24.71
CA PRO A 374 22.95 25.83 -25.71
C PRO A 374 23.86 26.74 -26.52
N VAL A 375 23.82 26.61 -27.84
CA VAL A 375 24.63 27.43 -28.75
C VAL A 375 23.88 28.72 -29.01
N GLU A 376 24.48 29.85 -28.65
CA GLU A 376 23.97 31.16 -29.01
C GLU A 376 24.17 31.39 -30.51
N LEU A 377 23.06 31.61 -31.22
CA LEU A 377 23.06 31.86 -32.67
C LEU A 377 22.95 33.35 -32.98
N ALA A 378 22.10 34.07 -32.26
CA ALA A 378 21.89 35.50 -32.47
C ALA A 378 21.64 36.22 -31.14
N THR A 379 21.94 37.51 -31.12
CA THR A 379 21.66 38.43 -30.00
C THR A 379 21.03 39.73 -30.52
N GLY A 380 20.58 40.59 -29.60
CA GLY A 380 20.00 41.89 -29.98
C GLY A 380 18.57 41.81 -30.51
N LEU A 381 17.85 40.71 -30.25
CA LEU A 381 16.47 40.49 -30.69
C LEU A 381 15.41 41.14 -29.78
N GLY A 382 15.83 41.86 -28.73
CA GLY A 382 14.94 42.51 -27.77
C GLY A 382 14.12 41.52 -26.93
N THR A 383 12.88 41.87 -26.58
CA THR A 383 11.98 40.96 -25.85
C THR A 383 11.37 39.93 -26.79
N ALA A 384 12.14 38.88 -27.10
CA ALA A 384 11.82 37.89 -28.12
C ALA A 384 10.84 36.79 -27.62
N ASP A 385 9.54 37.08 -27.66
CA ASP A 385 8.49 36.25 -27.04
C ASP A 385 7.97 35.11 -27.95
N GLY A 386 8.13 35.23 -29.28
CA GLY A 386 7.63 34.26 -30.25
C GLY A 386 8.67 33.92 -31.31
N LEU A 387 8.57 32.70 -31.83
CA LEU A 387 9.54 32.11 -32.75
C LEU A 387 8.84 31.15 -33.70
N ALA A 388 9.02 31.35 -35.00
CA ALA A 388 8.68 30.37 -36.03
C ALA A 388 9.88 30.09 -36.94
N LEU A 389 9.98 28.87 -37.46
CA LEU A 389 11.11 28.41 -38.26
C LEU A 389 10.68 28.14 -39.69
N ASP A 390 11.45 28.67 -40.64
CA ASP A 390 11.48 28.24 -42.03
C ASP A 390 12.74 27.41 -42.24
N LEU A 391 12.60 26.11 -41.98
CA LEU A 391 13.72 25.16 -42.01
C LEU A 391 14.26 24.96 -43.43
N VAL A 392 13.44 25.15 -44.46
CA VAL A 392 13.83 24.98 -45.87
C VAL A 392 14.80 26.08 -46.29
N ASN A 393 14.53 27.32 -45.89
CA ASN A 393 15.39 28.46 -46.20
C ASN A 393 16.41 28.77 -45.09
N HIS A 394 16.48 27.96 -44.04
CA HIS A 394 17.30 28.16 -42.85
C HIS A 394 17.09 29.53 -42.18
N LYS A 395 15.82 29.92 -42.00
CA LYS A 395 15.44 31.22 -41.40
C LYS A 395 14.59 31.04 -40.15
N ALA A 396 14.71 31.96 -39.22
CA ALA A 396 13.85 32.12 -38.06
C ALA A 396 13.12 33.46 -38.13
N TYR A 397 11.86 33.45 -37.72
CA TYR A 397 11.01 34.63 -37.59
C TYR A 397 10.75 34.87 -36.12
N VAL A 398 11.20 36.00 -35.59
CA VAL A 398 11.19 36.29 -34.16
C VAL A 398 10.41 37.57 -33.90
N THR A 399 9.43 37.49 -33.00
CA THR A 399 8.64 38.64 -32.57
C THR A 399 9.31 39.33 -31.37
N GLU A 400 9.52 40.63 -31.48
CA GLU A 400 9.96 41.49 -30.37
C GLU A 400 8.73 42.21 -29.83
N ARG A 401 8.33 41.90 -28.59
CA ARG A 401 7.03 42.34 -28.03
C ARG A 401 6.94 43.83 -27.72
N HIS A 402 8.00 44.41 -27.16
CA HIS A 402 8.01 45.79 -26.70
C HIS A 402 8.54 46.75 -27.78
N ASN A 403 8.65 48.05 -27.46
CA ASN A 403 9.15 49.09 -28.36
C ASN A 403 8.37 49.23 -29.67
N GLY A 404 7.04 49.08 -29.59
CA GLY A 404 6.14 49.21 -30.74
C GLY A 404 6.03 47.96 -31.60
N GLY A 405 6.64 46.84 -31.19
CA GLY A 405 6.47 45.54 -31.82
C GLY A 405 7.27 45.39 -33.10
N LYS A 406 8.12 44.37 -33.16
CA LYS A 406 8.90 44.07 -34.38
C LYS A 406 8.79 42.61 -34.78
N LEU A 407 8.88 42.34 -36.07
CA LEU A 407 9.11 40.99 -36.60
C LEU A 407 10.47 40.98 -37.30
N ARG A 408 11.37 40.12 -36.84
CA ARG A 408 12.73 40.00 -37.36
C ARG A 408 12.86 38.69 -38.11
N LYS A 409 13.40 38.72 -39.33
CA LYS A 409 13.86 37.51 -40.03
C LYS A 409 15.35 37.34 -39.77
N VAL A 410 15.73 36.21 -39.19
CA VAL A 410 17.09 35.88 -38.76
C VAL A 410 17.58 34.69 -39.56
N ASP A 411 18.80 34.78 -40.06
CA ASP A 411 19.49 33.67 -40.69
C ASP A 411 20.02 32.68 -39.63
N LEU A 412 19.59 31.42 -39.69
CA LEU A 412 19.94 30.41 -38.68
C LEU A 412 21.40 29.97 -38.73
N ALA A 413 22.11 30.20 -39.85
CA ALA A 413 23.49 29.79 -40.02
C ALA A 413 24.47 30.87 -39.52
N SER A 414 24.21 32.13 -39.84
CA SER A 414 25.06 33.28 -39.52
C SER A 414 24.62 34.05 -38.28
N GLY A 415 23.36 33.90 -37.84
CA GLY A 415 22.79 34.67 -36.74
C GLY A 415 22.39 36.10 -37.10
N ASN A 416 22.62 36.52 -38.34
CA ASN A 416 22.33 37.87 -38.79
C ASN A 416 20.84 38.09 -39.01
N THR A 417 20.36 39.30 -38.75
CA THR A 417 19.00 39.71 -39.10
C THR A 417 18.97 40.15 -40.57
N ASP A 418 18.21 39.46 -41.41
CA ASP A 418 18.01 39.78 -42.84
C ASP A 418 17.20 41.08 -43.00
N TRP A 419 16.10 41.19 -42.25
CA TRP A 419 15.22 42.37 -42.25
C TRP A 419 14.39 42.46 -40.97
N VAL A 420 13.84 43.65 -40.74
CA VAL A 420 12.99 43.98 -39.59
C VAL A 420 11.75 44.74 -40.06
N LEU A 421 10.59 44.23 -39.70
CA LEU A 421 9.32 44.97 -39.75
C LEU A 421 9.07 45.59 -38.39
N GLU A 422 8.73 46.89 -38.35
CA GLU A 422 8.52 47.65 -37.11
C GLU A 422 7.09 48.19 -37.00
N LYS A 423 6.74 48.71 -35.81
CA LYS A 423 5.45 49.36 -35.52
C LYS A 423 4.26 48.41 -35.68
N LEU A 424 4.44 47.17 -35.25
CA LEU A 424 3.44 46.11 -35.36
C LEU A 424 2.47 46.03 -34.16
N GLY A 425 2.71 46.80 -33.09
CA GLY A 425 1.88 46.78 -31.87
C GLY A 425 2.56 46.04 -30.72
N GLU A 426 1.81 45.22 -29.98
CA GLU A 426 2.38 44.37 -28.91
C GLU A 426 2.37 42.90 -29.35
N VAL A 427 3.29 42.59 -30.26
CA VAL A 427 3.36 41.27 -30.91
C VAL A 427 3.85 40.19 -29.94
N ASN A 428 3.19 39.03 -29.89
CA ASN A 428 3.58 37.97 -28.96
C ASN A 428 4.09 36.72 -29.68
N ASP A 429 3.36 36.23 -30.67
CA ASP A 429 3.66 34.97 -31.34
C ASP A 429 3.50 35.08 -32.85
N VAL A 430 4.11 34.13 -33.57
CA VAL A 430 4.11 34.09 -35.03
C VAL A 430 3.96 32.67 -35.54
N ALA A 431 3.13 32.48 -36.57
CA ALA A 431 3.03 31.23 -37.33
C ALA A 431 3.17 31.53 -38.82
N LEU A 432 3.77 30.61 -39.58
CA LEU A 432 4.14 30.82 -40.99
C LEU A 432 3.20 30.07 -41.93
N ASP A 433 2.70 30.78 -42.93
CA ASP A 433 2.13 30.22 -44.15
C ASP A 433 3.13 30.46 -45.29
N LEU A 434 4.11 29.56 -45.40
CA LEU A 434 5.17 29.67 -46.41
C LEU A 434 4.61 29.58 -47.84
N PRO A 435 3.70 28.65 -48.20
CA PRO A 435 3.09 28.61 -49.53
C PRO A 435 2.30 29.89 -49.88
N GLY A 436 1.61 30.48 -48.91
CA GLY A 436 0.90 31.75 -49.07
C GLY A 436 1.76 33.01 -48.95
N ASN A 437 3.07 32.85 -48.68
CA ASN A 437 4.04 33.94 -48.49
C ASN A 437 3.59 34.95 -47.40
N LYS A 438 3.01 34.44 -46.31
CA LYS A 438 2.46 35.23 -45.20
C LYS A 438 2.94 34.71 -43.84
N ALA A 439 3.04 35.61 -42.87
CA ALA A 439 3.16 35.26 -41.46
C ALA A 439 1.95 35.79 -40.69
N TYR A 440 1.34 34.94 -39.88
CA TYR A 440 0.26 35.26 -38.96
C TYR A 440 0.87 35.66 -37.62
N VAL A 441 0.54 36.87 -37.16
CA VAL A 441 1.14 37.47 -35.97
C VAL A 441 0.05 37.87 -34.99
N THR A 442 0.23 37.53 -33.72
CA THR A 442 -0.69 37.90 -32.64
C THR A 442 -0.31 39.24 -32.04
N ASP A 443 -1.28 40.15 -31.90
CA ASP A 443 -1.13 41.47 -31.26
C ASP A 443 -2.00 41.53 -30.01
N TYR A 444 -1.36 41.50 -28.84
CA TYR A 444 -2.05 41.39 -27.56
C TYR A 444 -2.82 42.66 -27.22
N SER A 445 -2.19 43.84 -27.33
CA SER A 445 -2.82 45.12 -27.03
C SER A 445 -3.72 45.62 -28.15
N GLY A 446 -3.37 45.34 -29.42
CA GLY A 446 -4.25 45.60 -30.56
C GLY A 446 -5.43 44.62 -30.66
N LYS A 447 -5.47 43.61 -29.79
CA LYS A 447 -6.53 42.60 -29.67
C LYS A 447 -6.89 41.90 -30.98
N ARG A 448 -5.88 41.52 -31.76
CA ARG A 448 -6.07 41.04 -33.14
C ARG A 448 -5.06 39.99 -33.56
N LEU A 449 -5.46 39.22 -34.55
CA LEU A 449 -4.61 38.39 -35.39
C LEU A 449 -4.51 39.09 -36.74
N PHE A 450 -3.30 39.25 -37.25
CA PHE A 450 -3.08 39.88 -38.55
C PHE A 450 -2.01 39.13 -39.34
N THR A 451 -1.94 39.38 -40.63
CA THR A 451 -0.90 38.83 -41.51
C THR A 451 0.05 39.91 -41.97
N VAL A 452 1.30 39.52 -42.17
CA VAL A 452 2.33 40.31 -42.87
C VAL A 452 2.83 39.52 -44.07
N ASN A 453 3.19 40.23 -45.14
CA ASN A 453 3.78 39.62 -46.32
C ASN A 453 5.28 39.37 -46.07
N LEU A 454 5.74 38.15 -46.36
CA LEU A 454 7.12 37.73 -46.09
C LEU A 454 8.14 38.25 -47.12
N SER A 455 7.67 38.66 -48.30
CA SER A 455 8.51 39.13 -49.41
C SER A 455 8.37 40.63 -49.69
N ASP A 456 7.17 41.19 -49.51
CA ASP A 456 6.91 42.64 -49.63
C ASP A 456 6.70 43.26 -48.25
N HIS A 457 7.76 43.82 -47.68
CA HIS A 457 7.75 44.42 -46.35
C HIS A 457 7.18 45.84 -46.33
N THR A 458 6.82 46.39 -47.49
CA THR A 458 6.16 47.70 -47.58
C THR A 458 4.65 47.58 -47.52
N ALA A 459 4.11 46.39 -47.80
CA ALA A 459 2.70 46.09 -47.67
C ALA A 459 2.24 46.25 -46.21
N ALA A 460 1.11 46.96 -46.04
CA ALA A 460 0.53 47.13 -44.72
C ALA A 460 0.06 45.79 -44.14
N PRO A 461 0.18 45.58 -42.82
CA PRO A 461 -0.38 44.42 -42.15
C PRO A 461 -1.88 44.30 -42.38
N VAL A 462 -2.36 43.08 -42.60
CA VAL A 462 -3.74 42.79 -42.95
C VAL A 462 -4.43 42.09 -41.79
N THR A 463 -5.40 42.75 -41.16
CA THR A 463 -6.20 42.16 -40.08
C THR A 463 -6.93 40.92 -40.56
N VAL A 464 -6.77 39.82 -39.83
CA VAL A 464 -7.46 38.54 -40.03
C VAL A 464 -8.67 38.47 -39.11
N ALA A 465 -8.49 38.73 -37.82
CA ALA A 465 -9.56 38.70 -36.83
C ALA A 465 -9.24 39.66 -35.66
N GLU A 466 -10.27 40.14 -34.97
CA GLU A 466 -10.17 41.08 -33.85
C GLU A 466 -11.03 40.65 -32.67
N GLY A 467 -10.85 41.30 -31.52
CA GLY A 467 -11.68 41.12 -30.33
C GLY A 467 -11.17 40.06 -29.33
N MET A 468 -9.89 39.69 -29.40
CA MET A 468 -9.27 38.71 -28.49
C MET A 468 -7.92 39.22 -27.97
N GLN A 469 -7.52 38.88 -26.75
CA GLN A 469 -6.17 39.18 -26.26
C GLN A 469 -5.19 38.13 -26.80
N ALA A 470 -4.92 38.21 -28.11
CA ALA A 470 -4.17 37.20 -28.86
C ALA A 470 -2.74 37.06 -28.32
N TYR A 471 -2.42 35.87 -27.80
CA TYR A 471 -1.12 35.58 -27.19
C TYR A 471 -0.31 34.54 -27.98
N GLY A 472 -0.95 33.44 -28.40
CA GLY A 472 -0.32 32.40 -29.22
C GLY A 472 -1.15 32.04 -30.44
N VAL A 473 -0.51 31.50 -31.47
CA VAL A 473 -1.18 31.11 -32.72
C VAL A 473 -0.61 29.82 -33.29
N ALA A 474 -1.50 28.94 -33.75
CA ALA A 474 -1.14 27.78 -34.56
C ALA A 474 -2.05 27.70 -35.79
N LEU A 475 -1.52 27.18 -36.90
CA LEU A 475 -2.23 27.10 -38.18
C LEU A 475 -2.47 25.65 -38.57
N ASP A 476 -3.68 25.35 -39.00
CA ASP A 476 -4.02 24.16 -39.77
C ASP A 476 -4.29 24.59 -41.22
N LEU A 477 -3.20 24.69 -42.00
CA LEU A 477 -3.26 25.18 -43.38
C LEU A 477 -4.12 24.29 -44.30
N PRO A 478 -4.02 22.94 -44.27
CA PRO A 478 -4.91 22.08 -45.06
C PRO A 478 -6.39 22.28 -44.74
N GLY A 479 -6.72 22.54 -43.46
CA GLY A 479 -8.08 22.83 -43.02
C GLY A 479 -8.54 24.27 -43.26
N ASN A 480 -7.64 25.18 -43.68
CA ASN A 480 -7.85 26.64 -43.69
C ASN A 480 -8.29 27.19 -42.33
N LYS A 481 -7.65 26.75 -41.24
CA LYS A 481 -8.00 27.16 -39.88
C LYS A 481 -6.82 27.79 -39.13
N ALA A 482 -7.13 28.73 -38.23
CA ALA A 482 -6.20 29.24 -37.24
C ALA A 482 -6.76 29.02 -35.83
N TYR A 483 -5.87 28.64 -34.91
CA TYR A 483 -6.16 28.45 -33.50
C TYR A 483 -5.39 29.49 -32.69
N VAL A 484 -6.12 30.39 -32.02
CA VAL A 484 -5.54 31.51 -31.28
C VAL A 484 -5.78 31.33 -29.80
N ALA A 485 -4.71 31.36 -29.01
CA ALA A 485 -4.81 31.47 -27.56
C ALA A 485 -5.14 32.91 -27.16
N ASP A 486 -6.30 33.09 -26.57
CA ASP A 486 -6.74 34.32 -25.93
C ASP A 486 -6.36 34.30 -24.45
N TYR A 487 -5.53 35.25 -24.03
CA TYR A 487 -5.12 35.42 -22.64
C TYR A 487 -6.32 35.63 -21.69
N GLY A 488 -7.47 36.07 -22.23
CA GLY A 488 -8.75 36.17 -21.54
C GLY A 488 -9.33 34.81 -21.09
N GLY A 489 -8.73 33.69 -21.47
CA GLY A 489 -9.06 32.36 -20.98
C GLY A 489 -9.71 31.44 -22.01
N LYS A 490 -9.42 31.61 -23.30
CA LYS A 490 -10.02 30.81 -24.37
C LYS A 490 -8.99 30.36 -25.40
N LEU A 491 -9.19 29.18 -25.98
CA LEU A 491 -8.69 28.85 -27.31
C LEU A 491 -9.80 29.17 -28.32
N ILE A 492 -9.48 29.89 -29.40
CA ILE A 492 -10.45 30.32 -30.41
C ILE A 492 -10.07 29.73 -31.77
N GLU A 493 -11.00 29.04 -32.42
CA GLU A 493 -10.87 28.57 -33.80
C GLU A 493 -11.44 29.61 -34.77
N PHE A 494 -10.63 29.97 -35.76
CA PHE A 494 -11.00 30.84 -36.88
C PHE A 494 -10.95 30.08 -38.19
N ASP A 495 -11.96 30.27 -39.02
CA ASP A 495 -11.99 29.83 -40.42
C ASP A 495 -11.40 30.93 -41.30
N LEU A 496 -10.33 30.59 -42.00
CA LEU A 496 -9.52 31.47 -42.85
C LEU A 496 -10.03 31.57 -44.30
N THR A 497 -11.15 30.95 -44.64
CA THR A 497 -11.75 31.01 -45.99
C THR A 497 -12.35 32.38 -46.33
N SER A 498 -12.59 33.22 -45.32
CA SER A 498 -13.10 34.58 -45.47
C SER A 498 -12.16 35.62 -44.87
N GLN A 499 -12.32 36.87 -45.29
CA GLN A 499 -11.61 38.01 -44.70
C GLN A 499 -12.61 39.14 -44.38
N PRO A 500 -12.81 39.50 -43.09
CA PRO A 500 -12.19 38.92 -41.90
C PRO A 500 -12.54 37.44 -41.71
N ALA A 501 -11.66 36.71 -41.01
CA ALA A 501 -11.85 35.32 -40.67
C ALA A 501 -13.04 35.18 -39.70
N THR A 502 -13.82 34.12 -39.87
CA THR A 502 -15.01 33.89 -39.03
C THR A 502 -14.65 33.05 -37.81
N LYS A 503 -15.11 33.50 -36.63
CA LYS A 503 -14.96 32.73 -35.39
C LYS A 503 -15.91 31.53 -35.42
N GLN A 504 -15.36 30.32 -35.33
CA GLN A 504 -16.13 29.08 -35.37
C GLN A 504 -16.42 28.55 -33.97
N ARG A 505 -15.36 28.16 -33.24
CA ARG A 505 -15.48 27.45 -31.95
C ARG A 505 -14.58 28.09 -30.89
N THR A 506 -14.91 27.85 -29.62
CA THR A 506 -14.10 28.28 -28.48
C THR A 506 -14.05 27.23 -27.39
N TRP A 507 -12.90 27.07 -26.75
CA TRP A 507 -12.72 26.20 -25.58
C TRP A 507 -12.16 27.00 -24.41
N ASP A 508 -12.67 26.76 -23.20
CA ASP A 508 -12.25 27.51 -22.02
C ASP A 508 -10.94 26.96 -21.45
N VAL A 509 -9.85 27.68 -21.71
CA VAL A 509 -8.51 27.38 -21.20
C VAL A 509 -8.01 28.61 -20.45
N PRO A 510 -8.01 28.61 -19.10
CA PRO A 510 -7.62 29.77 -18.32
C PRO A 510 -6.22 30.25 -18.68
N ARG A 511 -6.05 31.57 -18.90
CA ARG A 511 -4.75 32.21 -19.16
C ARG A 511 -3.97 31.55 -20.30
N ALA A 512 -4.65 31.19 -21.39
CA ALA A 512 -4.04 30.54 -22.55
C ALA A 512 -2.89 31.37 -23.14
N ALA A 513 -1.78 30.70 -23.46
CA ALA A 513 -0.56 31.31 -23.97
C ALA A 513 -0.05 30.62 -25.23
N GLY A 514 0.70 29.51 -25.13
CA GLY A 514 1.18 28.75 -26.29
C GLY A 514 0.12 27.84 -26.88
N VAL A 515 0.16 27.61 -28.19
CA VAL A 515 -0.71 26.64 -28.88
C VAL A 515 0.13 25.81 -29.83
N ALA A 516 -0.04 24.49 -29.82
CA ALA A 516 0.49 23.58 -30.82
C ALA A 516 -0.58 22.57 -31.24
N LEU A 517 -0.55 22.11 -32.48
CA LEU A 517 -1.54 21.21 -33.06
C LEU A 517 -0.91 19.87 -33.43
N ASN A 518 -1.62 18.77 -33.17
CA ASN A 518 -1.25 17.45 -33.67
C ASN A 518 -2.48 16.55 -33.81
N GLY A 519 -2.70 16.00 -35.01
CA GLY A 519 -3.66 14.90 -35.22
C GLY A 519 -5.09 15.16 -34.73
N GLY A 520 -5.62 16.37 -34.91
CA GLY A 520 -6.95 16.75 -34.42
C GLY A 520 -7.00 17.12 -32.93
N LYS A 521 -5.86 17.21 -32.25
CA LYS A 521 -5.73 17.73 -30.89
C LYS A 521 -4.96 19.07 -30.89
N ALA A 522 -5.29 19.93 -29.94
CA ALA A 522 -4.51 21.10 -29.59
C ALA A 522 -3.89 20.93 -28.20
N TYR A 523 -2.66 21.41 -28.05
CA TYR A 523 -1.96 21.50 -26.78
C TYR A 523 -1.78 22.98 -26.43
N ILE A 524 -2.28 23.40 -25.27
CA ILE A 524 -2.35 24.80 -24.88
C ILE A 524 -1.59 25.00 -23.56
N GLY A 525 -0.56 25.83 -23.60
CA GLY A 525 0.17 26.22 -22.41
C GLY A 525 -0.47 27.43 -21.71
N GLN A 526 -0.32 27.52 -20.39
CA GLN A 526 -0.79 28.66 -19.60
C GLN A 526 0.30 29.71 -19.37
N TYR A 527 -0.10 30.98 -19.25
CA TYR A 527 0.84 32.08 -19.03
C TYR A 527 1.40 32.12 -17.59
N ASP A 528 0.58 32.07 -16.56
CA ASP A 528 1.01 32.31 -15.16
C ASP A 528 0.59 31.20 -14.18
N LEU A 529 -0.11 30.18 -14.67
CA LEU A 529 -0.59 29.05 -13.88
C LEU A 529 0.25 27.76 -14.06
N GLY A 530 1.15 27.74 -15.06
CA GLY A 530 2.08 26.63 -15.27
C GLY A 530 1.45 25.31 -15.69
N GLY A 531 0.24 25.34 -16.27
CA GLY A 531 -0.43 24.18 -16.84
C GLY A 531 -0.19 24.02 -18.34
N LEU A 532 -0.23 22.77 -18.80
CA LEU A 532 -0.40 22.38 -20.19
C LEU A 532 -1.73 21.64 -20.31
N TYR A 533 -2.56 22.03 -21.25
CA TYR A 533 -3.88 21.45 -21.52
C TYR A 533 -3.90 20.75 -22.87
N GLU A 534 -4.65 19.66 -22.97
CA GLU A 534 -5.00 18.99 -24.22
C GLU A 534 -6.47 19.29 -24.53
N VAL A 535 -6.76 19.64 -25.78
CA VAL A 535 -8.10 19.88 -26.31
C VAL A 535 -8.29 18.99 -27.53
N ASP A 536 -9.35 18.20 -27.51
CA ASP A 536 -9.79 17.46 -28.69
C ASP A 536 -10.58 18.41 -29.61
N LEU A 537 -10.09 18.61 -30.83
CA LEU A 537 -10.69 19.50 -31.83
C LEU A 537 -11.71 18.78 -32.72
N THR A 538 -11.80 17.45 -32.63
CA THR A 538 -12.69 16.63 -33.46
C THR A 538 -14.09 16.48 -32.88
N ALA A 539 -14.23 16.66 -31.57
CA ALA A 539 -15.49 16.55 -30.84
C ALA A 539 -16.01 17.91 -30.38
N ASP A 540 -17.31 18.16 -30.59
CA ASP A 540 -17.96 19.38 -30.12
C ASP A 540 -18.30 19.27 -28.63
N GLY A 541 -18.01 20.34 -27.88
CA GLY A 541 -18.35 20.44 -26.45
C GLY A 541 -17.38 19.75 -25.48
N ASN A 542 -16.25 19.22 -25.95
CA ASN A 542 -15.24 18.63 -25.06
C ASN A 542 -14.57 19.69 -24.18
N THR A 543 -14.45 19.37 -22.88
CA THR A 543 -13.74 20.20 -21.92
C THR A 543 -12.24 19.99 -22.03
N PRO A 544 -11.42 21.07 -22.11
CA PRO A 544 -9.97 20.97 -22.07
C PRO A 544 -9.49 20.17 -20.85
N GLN A 545 -8.56 19.24 -21.08
CA GLN A 545 -8.02 18.36 -20.05
C GLN A 545 -6.63 18.82 -19.62
N THR A 546 -6.37 18.89 -18.31
CA THR A 546 -5.03 19.19 -17.81
C THR A 546 -4.10 18.01 -18.07
N MET A 547 -3.01 18.24 -18.81
CA MET A 547 -1.98 17.25 -19.13
C MET A 547 -0.81 17.26 -18.15
N ALA A 548 -0.31 18.44 -17.83
CA ALA A 548 0.79 18.62 -16.91
C ALA A 548 0.65 19.96 -16.18
N THR A 549 1.22 20.04 -14.99
CA THR A 549 1.23 21.23 -14.12
C THR A 549 2.64 21.51 -13.64
N ASN A 550 2.88 22.64 -12.97
CA ASN A 550 4.20 23.04 -12.48
C ASN A 550 5.25 23.25 -13.59
N LEU A 551 4.82 23.67 -14.79
CA LEU A 551 5.70 23.96 -15.93
C LEU A 551 6.26 25.39 -15.91
N GLY A 552 6.04 26.14 -14.83
CA GLY A 552 6.53 27.51 -14.69
C GLY A 552 5.61 28.56 -15.31
N THR A 553 6.20 29.58 -15.96
CA THR A 553 5.46 30.71 -16.55
C THR A 553 5.75 30.86 -18.04
N SER A 554 4.81 31.48 -18.74
CA SER A 554 4.77 31.67 -20.19
C SER A 554 4.99 30.37 -20.95
N VAL A 555 4.16 29.36 -20.64
CA VAL A 555 4.23 28.02 -21.22
C VAL A 555 3.92 28.12 -22.72
N ARG A 556 4.97 28.16 -23.53
CA ARG A 556 4.90 27.89 -24.98
C ARG A 556 5.13 26.41 -25.22
N VAL A 557 4.54 25.88 -26.28
CA VAL A 557 4.54 24.45 -26.57
C VAL A 557 4.91 24.21 -28.02
N ALA A 558 5.75 23.21 -28.26
CA ALA A 558 6.03 22.67 -29.57
C ALA A 558 6.06 21.15 -29.50
N LEU A 559 5.57 20.46 -30.52
CA LEU A 559 5.37 19.01 -30.52
C LEU A 559 6.39 18.34 -31.44
N ASP A 560 7.03 17.26 -30.98
CA ASP A 560 7.91 16.46 -31.84
C ASP A 560 7.15 15.51 -32.79
N GLY A 561 5.82 15.48 -32.65
CA GLY A 561 4.93 14.54 -33.29
C GLY A 561 3.87 14.13 -32.29
N ALA A 562 3.63 12.83 -32.19
CA ALA A 562 2.59 12.28 -31.31
C ALA A 562 3.07 11.92 -29.89
N VAL A 563 4.37 12.05 -29.59
CA VAL A 563 4.94 11.46 -28.37
C VAL A 563 5.26 12.50 -27.32
N HIS A 564 5.98 13.58 -27.68
CA HIS A 564 6.47 14.56 -26.73
C HIS A 564 6.10 16.00 -27.10
N ALA A 565 5.77 16.77 -26.06
CA ALA A 565 5.69 18.22 -26.10
C ALA A 565 6.91 18.81 -25.39
N TYR A 566 7.56 19.77 -26.05
CA TYR A 566 8.58 20.62 -25.45
C TYR A 566 7.94 21.92 -25.00
N VAL A 567 8.28 22.35 -23.79
CA VAL A 567 7.58 23.41 -23.09
C VAL A 567 8.54 24.37 -22.41
N CYS A 568 8.35 25.67 -22.63
CA CYS A 568 9.14 26.72 -22.01
C CYS A 568 8.72 26.99 -20.56
N ASP A 569 9.68 27.03 -19.63
CA ASP A 569 9.56 27.68 -18.33
C ASP A 569 10.33 29.00 -18.37
N SER A 570 9.64 30.10 -18.68
CA SER A 570 10.27 31.41 -18.83
C SER A 570 10.89 31.93 -17.54
N SER A 571 10.30 31.64 -16.38
CA SER A 571 10.81 32.14 -15.10
C SER A 571 12.02 31.36 -14.61
N GLY A 572 12.01 30.05 -14.78
CA GLY A 572 13.12 29.18 -14.39
C GLY A 572 14.24 29.11 -15.43
N GLY A 573 13.97 29.58 -16.65
CA GLY A 573 14.89 29.52 -17.78
C GLY A 573 15.26 28.11 -18.19
N ARG A 574 14.22 27.27 -18.24
CA ARG A 574 14.31 25.83 -18.51
C ARG A 574 13.40 25.43 -19.65
N LEU A 575 13.75 24.32 -20.29
CA LEU A 575 12.90 23.62 -21.23
C LEU A 575 12.47 22.29 -20.60
N HIS A 576 11.18 22.04 -20.58
CA HIS A 576 10.57 20.81 -20.12
C HIS A 576 10.20 19.95 -21.33
N GLU A 577 10.41 18.64 -21.22
CA GLU A 577 9.80 17.65 -22.10
C GLU A 577 8.63 17.02 -21.34
N VAL A 578 7.47 16.93 -21.97
CA VAL A 578 6.23 16.38 -21.43
C VAL A 578 5.75 15.27 -22.36
N VAL A 579 5.43 14.10 -21.82
CA VAL A 579 4.85 13.00 -22.59
C VAL A 579 3.38 13.30 -22.89
N VAL A 580 3.02 13.37 -24.17
CA VAL A 580 1.64 13.63 -24.64
C VAL A 580 0.95 12.40 -25.21
N ALA A 581 1.72 11.37 -25.59
CA ALA A 581 1.17 10.09 -25.99
C ALA A 581 0.30 9.47 -24.89
N ASP A 582 -0.79 8.82 -25.30
CA ASP A 582 -1.69 8.12 -24.39
C ASP A 582 -0.99 6.92 -23.71
N GLY A 583 -1.25 6.73 -22.41
CA GLY A 583 -0.65 5.67 -21.59
C GLY A 583 -0.30 6.10 -20.17
N GLU A 584 0.29 5.22 -19.37
CA GLU A 584 0.68 5.49 -17.96
C GLU A 584 1.75 6.59 -17.81
N ALA A 585 2.48 6.88 -18.88
CA ALA A 585 3.48 7.93 -18.91
C ALA A 585 2.92 9.30 -19.28
N LYS A 586 1.66 9.40 -19.73
CA LYS A 586 1.03 10.65 -20.15
C LYS A 586 1.09 11.68 -19.02
N GLY A 587 1.54 12.90 -19.35
CA GLY A 587 1.72 13.99 -18.39
C GLY A 587 3.01 13.93 -17.57
N ARG A 588 3.82 12.87 -17.68
CA ARG A 588 5.17 12.86 -17.08
C ARG A 588 6.01 13.94 -17.75
N GLN A 589 6.78 14.65 -16.94
CA GLN A 589 7.63 15.75 -17.38
C GLN A 589 9.04 15.64 -16.81
N ARG A 590 10.02 16.17 -17.55
CA ARG A 590 11.40 16.33 -17.08
C ARG A 590 12.04 17.58 -17.68
N VAL A 591 13.01 18.16 -16.99
CA VAL A 591 13.82 19.27 -17.51
C VAL A 591 14.88 18.70 -18.46
N VAL A 592 14.87 19.14 -19.72
CA VAL A 592 15.80 18.68 -20.76
C VAL A 592 16.88 19.70 -21.10
N ALA A 593 16.64 20.99 -20.83
CA ALA A 593 17.65 22.04 -20.94
C ALA A 593 17.44 23.12 -19.88
N ASP A 594 18.53 23.78 -19.50
CA ASP A 594 18.59 24.83 -18.48
C ASP A 594 19.55 25.94 -18.93
N GLY A 595 19.63 27.03 -18.16
CA GLY A 595 20.49 28.17 -18.49
C GLY A 595 20.05 28.96 -19.72
N LEU A 596 18.78 28.85 -20.12
CA LEU A 596 18.26 29.44 -21.36
C LEU A 596 17.87 30.92 -21.22
N GLY A 597 17.95 31.49 -20.02
CA GLY A 597 17.38 32.81 -19.73
C GLY A 597 15.85 32.77 -19.76
N ALA A 598 15.20 33.91 -19.91
CA ALA A 598 13.74 33.99 -19.87
C ALA A 598 13.11 33.50 -21.20
N VAL A 599 13.11 32.18 -21.37
CA VAL A 599 12.75 31.51 -22.61
C VAL A 599 11.25 31.62 -22.90
N CYS A 600 10.90 32.02 -24.11
CA CYS A 600 9.52 32.26 -24.51
C CYS A 600 9.24 31.62 -25.87
N GLY A 601 9.94 31.99 -26.95
CA GLY A 601 9.72 31.35 -28.25
C GLY A 601 10.35 29.96 -28.35
N LEU A 602 9.69 29.05 -29.07
CA LEU A 602 10.10 27.65 -29.22
C LEU A 602 9.81 27.14 -30.63
N GLY A 603 10.79 26.52 -31.28
CA GLY A 603 10.63 25.86 -32.57
C GLY A 603 11.51 24.61 -32.67
N LEU A 604 11.03 23.60 -33.39
CA LEU A 604 11.71 22.30 -33.50
C LEU A 604 12.19 22.05 -34.94
N ASP A 605 13.44 21.64 -35.08
CA ASP A 605 14.00 21.06 -36.30
C ASP A 605 14.22 19.57 -36.07
N ARG A 606 13.20 18.79 -36.43
CA ARG A 606 13.19 17.34 -36.24
C ARG A 606 14.18 16.62 -37.16
N ALA A 607 14.50 17.19 -38.33
CA ALA A 607 15.41 16.57 -39.28
C ALA A 607 16.85 16.55 -38.73
N ASN A 608 17.23 17.63 -38.02
CA ASN A 608 18.57 17.77 -37.45
C ASN A 608 18.63 17.50 -35.93
N GLY A 609 17.50 17.18 -35.30
CA GLY A 609 17.42 16.95 -33.85
C GLY A 609 17.72 18.20 -33.02
N TRP A 610 17.35 19.38 -33.53
CA TRP A 610 17.62 20.67 -32.88
C TRP A 610 16.35 21.34 -32.37
N ILE A 611 16.46 21.96 -31.20
CA ILE A 611 15.43 22.83 -30.64
C ILE A 611 15.97 24.26 -30.67
N TYR A 612 15.21 25.17 -31.26
CA TYR A 612 15.51 26.60 -31.26
C TYR A 612 14.63 27.28 -30.25
N VAL A 613 15.22 28.16 -29.45
CA VAL A 613 14.50 28.95 -28.45
C VAL A 613 14.89 30.41 -28.50
N SER A 614 13.91 31.29 -28.33
CA SER A 614 14.15 32.72 -28.12
C SER A 614 13.88 33.10 -26.67
N ASN A 615 14.59 34.09 -26.16
CA ASN A 615 14.41 34.56 -24.79
C ASN A 615 14.24 36.08 -24.70
N ARG A 616 13.72 36.56 -23.57
CA ARG A 616 13.48 37.99 -23.33
C ARG A 616 14.75 38.82 -23.14
N GLN A 617 15.92 38.18 -23.04
CA GLN A 617 17.22 38.83 -23.12
C GLN A 617 17.66 39.11 -24.58
N GLY A 618 16.85 38.71 -25.56
CA GLY A 618 17.08 38.98 -26.97
C GLY A 618 18.05 38.03 -27.63
N LYS A 619 18.15 36.80 -27.12
CA LYS A 619 18.99 35.74 -27.70
C LYS A 619 18.13 34.72 -28.44
N LEU A 620 18.69 34.19 -29.53
CA LEU A 620 18.24 32.97 -30.17
C LEU A 620 19.26 31.88 -29.87
N LEU A 621 18.83 30.81 -29.23
CA LEU A 621 19.68 29.69 -28.80
C LEU A 621 19.27 28.42 -29.55
N ARG A 622 20.23 27.55 -29.81
CA ARG A 622 20.03 26.21 -30.36
C ARG A 622 20.47 25.16 -29.36
N ILE A 623 19.59 24.21 -29.10
CA ILE A 623 19.81 23.07 -28.22
C ILE A 623 19.86 21.81 -29.10
N SER A 624 20.83 20.93 -28.84
CA SER A 624 21.03 19.69 -29.60
C SER A 624 21.14 18.50 -28.66
N GLY A 625 20.78 17.29 -29.12
CA GLY A 625 20.87 16.07 -28.31
C GLY A 625 19.74 15.90 -27.31
N VAL A 626 18.64 16.64 -27.51
CA VAL A 626 17.42 16.57 -26.69
C VAL A 626 16.28 15.90 -27.47
N LEU A 627 16.10 16.25 -28.74
CA LEU A 627 15.12 15.60 -29.61
C LEU A 627 15.57 14.16 -29.92
N PRO A 628 14.66 13.17 -29.90
CA PRO A 628 14.97 11.82 -30.32
C PRO A 628 15.36 11.77 -31.80
N ASP A 629 16.34 10.95 -32.15
CA ASP A 629 16.80 10.80 -33.53
C ASP A 629 15.65 10.38 -34.45
N ALA A 630 15.47 11.09 -35.57
CA ALA A 630 14.41 10.84 -36.55
C ALA A 630 14.40 9.39 -37.10
N ALA A 631 15.50 8.66 -36.99
CA ALA A 631 15.62 7.26 -37.41
C ALA A 631 14.95 6.25 -36.45
N ALA A 632 14.73 6.61 -35.18
CA ALA A 632 14.17 5.70 -34.17
C ALA A 632 12.63 5.60 -34.21
N GLN A 633 11.93 6.55 -34.82
CA GLN A 633 10.47 6.60 -34.84
C GLN A 633 9.82 5.65 -35.88
N ASN A 634 10.56 5.16 -36.88
CA ASN A 634 10.03 4.20 -37.86
C ASN A 634 10.06 2.74 -37.39
N ALA A 635 10.64 2.44 -36.23
CA ALA A 635 10.76 1.07 -35.70
C ALA A 635 9.62 0.65 -34.75
N SER A 636 8.76 1.58 -34.28
CA SER A 636 7.73 1.29 -33.29
C SER A 636 6.30 1.10 -33.85
N VAL A 637 6.13 1.10 -35.17
CA VAL A 637 4.83 0.81 -35.84
C VAL A 637 4.78 -0.62 -36.39
N GLY A 638 5.76 -1.47 -36.06
CA GLY A 638 5.85 -2.83 -36.59
C GLY A 638 6.33 -3.86 -35.58
N THR A 639 5.52 -4.15 -34.55
CA THR A 639 5.38 -5.49 -33.93
C THR A 639 4.05 -5.57 -33.20
#